data_AF-A0A4Y7IT55-F1
#
_entry.id   AF-A0A4Y7IT55-F1
#
_cell.length_a   1.000
_cell.length_b   1.000
_cell.length_c   1.000
_cell.angle_alpha   90.00
_cell.angle_beta   90.00
_cell.angle_gamma   90.00
#
_symmetry.space_group_name_H-M   'P 1'
#
loop_
_entity.id
_entity.type
_entity.pdbx_description
1 polymer ?
#
loop_
_entity_poly.entity_id
_entity_poly.type
_entity_poly.pdbx_seq_one_letter_code
_entity_poly.pdbx_strand_id
1 'polypeptide(L)'
;MKRLMELLFILTITIMISVIDVTGEIPMRRQEGKYNAAADEYYAARLATSLKYFEMEKTDNAQKCLQGVSKILGNRKPKHPPRRFPLTCQNNPMICKNAKNGTPPGTNQCCMKKCVNILKDKNNCGRCGHKCKYPKTCCQGKCINPSHNPRHCGSCNNRCKKGAHCSLGHCKKHIFAVI
;
A
#
# COMPACT_ATOMS: atom_id res chain seq x y z
N MET A 1 14.74 -59.35 -2.20
CA MET A 1 13.46 -58.67 -1.86
C MET A 1 13.42 -58.26 -0.38
N LYS A 2 13.45 -59.20 0.58
CA LYS A 2 13.36 -58.88 2.03
C LYS A 2 14.48 -57.97 2.56
N ARG A 3 15.74 -58.26 2.21
CA ARG A 3 16.91 -57.42 2.56
C ARG A 3 16.90 -56.02 1.92
N LEU A 4 16.30 -55.89 0.74
CA LEU A 4 16.15 -54.61 0.05
C LEU A 4 15.09 -53.74 0.74
N MET A 5 13.99 -54.35 1.20
CA MET A 5 12.96 -53.65 1.97
C MET A 5 13.47 -53.21 3.35
N GLU A 6 14.30 -54.02 4.03
CA GLU A 6 14.94 -53.62 5.29
C GLU A 6 15.91 -52.43 5.11
N LEU A 7 16.72 -52.43 4.04
CA LEU A 7 17.62 -51.31 3.74
C LEU A 7 16.84 -50.01 3.43
N LEU A 8 15.73 -50.10 2.69
CA LEU A 8 14.88 -48.94 2.42
C LEU A 8 14.22 -48.40 3.70
N PHE A 9 13.83 -49.28 4.63
CA PHE A 9 13.22 -48.88 5.90
C PHE A 9 14.24 -48.20 6.85
N ILE A 10 15.48 -48.69 6.89
CA ILE A 10 16.56 -48.06 7.66
C ILE A 10 16.92 -46.70 7.03
N LEU A 11 16.93 -46.59 5.71
CA LEU A 11 17.21 -45.33 5.01
C LEU A 11 16.14 -44.28 5.30
N THR A 12 14.86 -44.64 5.32
CA THR A 12 13.80 -43.67 5.64
C THR A 12 13.82 -43.25 7.10
N ILE A 13 14.09 -44.17 8.04
CA ILE A 13 14.22 -43.84 9.47
C ILE A 13 15.40 -42.89 9.71
N THR A 14 16.56 -43.14 9.09
CA THR A 14 17.75 -42.28 9.24
C THR A 14 17.52 -40.88 8.65
N ILE A 15 16.86 -40.77 7.50
CA ILE A 15 16.46 -39.48 6.92
C ILE A 15 15.50 -38.75 7.87
N MET A 16 14.48 -39.41 8.40
CA MET A 16 13.51 -38.77 9.31
C MET A 16 14.15 -38.30 10.63
N ILE A 17 15.07 -39.07 11.22
CA ILE A 17 15.80 -38.66 12.43
C ILE A 17 16.66 -37.41 12.15
N SER A 18 17.38 -37.37 11.02
CA SER A 18 18.21 -36.22 10.65
C SER A 18 17.41 -34.93 10.42
N VAL A 19 16.14 -35.02 10.01
CA VAL A 19 15.25 -33.86 9.81
C VAL A 19 14.73 -33.32 11.16
N ILE A 20 14.54 -34.18 12.16
CA ILE A 20 14.09 -33.77 13.50
C ILE A 20 15.16 -32.89 14.17
N ASP A 21 16.44 -33.25 14.05
CA ASP A 21 17.56 -32.49 14.64
C ASP A 21 17.72 -31.08 14.04
N VAL A 22 17.38 -30.88 12.76
CA VAL A 22 17.46 -29.56 12.09
C VAL A 22 16.37 -28.59 12.56
N THR A 23 15.26 -29.10 13.12
CA THR A 23 14.17 -28.25 13.63
C THR A 23 14.24 -27.98 15.14
N GLY A 24 15.18 -28.63 15.86
CA GLY A 24 15.30 -28.56 17.32
C GLY A 24 16.03 -27.33 17.86
N GLU A 25 16.83 -26.63 17.06
CA GLU A 25 17.67 -25.52 17.55
C GLU A 25 17.66 -24.31 16.59
N ILE A 26 16.49 -23.73 16.35
CA ILE A 26 16.47 -22.28 16.10
C ILE A 26 16.40 -21.63 17.48
N PRO A 27 17.52 -21.19 18.08
CA PRO A 27 17.45 -20.35 19.26
C PRO A 27 16.74 -19.07 18.84
N MET A 28 15.52 -18.90 19.35
CA MET A 28 14.87 -17.59 19.42
C MET A 28 15.85 -16.67 20.15
N ARG A 29 16.64 -15.88 19.41
CA ARG A 29 17.49 -14.85 20.00
C ARG A 29 16.56 -13.97 20.86
N ARG A 30 16.69 -14.11 22.18
CA ARG A 30 16.26 -13.09 23.12
C ARG A 30 17.12 -11.87 22.81
N GLN A 31 16.61 -10.95 21.99
CA GLN A 31 17.26 -9.66 21.85
C GLN A 31 17.14 -8.97 23.21
N GLU A 32 18.26 -8.92 23.94
CA GLU A 32 18.47 -7.98 25.05
C GLU A 32 18.65 -6.56 24.50
N GLY A 33 17.77 -6.14 23.59
CA GLY A 33 17.66 -4.75 23.19
C GLY A 33 17.06 -3.97 24.36
N LYS A 34 17.55 -2.74 24.61
CA LYS A 34 16.93 -1.80 25.55
C LYS A 34 15.42 -1.68 25.24
N TYR A 35 14.60 -2.40 26.01
CA TYR A 35 13.18 -2.60 25.77
C TYR A 35 12.43 -1.26 25.83
N ASN A 36 11.87 -0.84 24.70
CA ASN A 36 11.00 0.30 24.58
C ASN A 36 9.54 -0.19 24.60
N ALA A 37 8.90 -0.10 25.77
CA ALA A 37 7.53 -0.58 25.99
C ALA A 37 6.47 -0.12 24.97
N ALA A 38 6.71 1.01 24.29
CA ALA A 38 5.84 1.55 23.24
C ALA A 38 5.91 0.79 21.90
N ALA A 39 7.05 0.14 21.58
CA ALA A 39 7.17 -0.67 20.37
C ALA A 39 6.43 -2.01 20.54
N ASP A 40 6.56 -2.65 21.71
CA ASP A 40 5.91 -3.92 22.02
C ASP A 40 4.38 -3.83 21.93
N GLU A 41 3.80 -2.73 22.44
CA GLU A 41 2.35 -2.50 22.40
C GLU A 41 1.85 -2.26 20.96
N TYR A 42 2.64 -1.56 20.13
CA TYR A 42 2.34 -1.36 18.70
C TYR A 42 2.39 -2.68 17.91
N TYR A 43 3.42 -3.49 18.12
CA TYR A 43 3.55 -4.80 17.45
C TYR A 43 2.50 -5.80 17.95
N ALA A 44 2.19 -5.81 19.24
CA ALA A 44 1.10 -6.59 19.82
C ALA A 44 -0.26 -6.19 19.24
N ALA A 45 -0.55 -4.89 19.15
CA ALA A 45 -1.78 -4.39 18.53
C ALA A 45 -1.86 -4.73 17.03
N ARG A 46 -0.73 -4.65 16.30
CA ARG A 46 -0.66 -5.06 14.89
C ARG A 46 -0.89 -6.55 14.72
N LEU A 47 -0.27 -7.39 15.56
CA LEU A 47 -0.46 -8.83 15.52
C LEU A 47 -1.92 -9.21 15.77
N ALA A 48 -2.55 -8.64 16.80
CA ALA A 48 -3.97 -8.85 17.08
C ALA A 48 -4.87 -8.38 15.93
N THR A 49 -4.55 -7.23 15.31
CA THR A 49 -5.29 -6.72 14.14
C THR A 49 -5.12 -7.64 12.93
N SER A 50 -3.91 -8.14 12.68
CA SER A 50 -3.63 -9.09 11.60
C SER A 50 -4.34 -10.42 11.80
N LEU A 51 -4.35 -10.96 13.02
CA LEU A 51 -5.09 -12.19 13.35
C LEU A 51 -6.59 -12.06 13.10
N LYS A 52 -7.17 -10.90 13.45
CA LYS A 52 -8.58 -10.60 13.18
C LYS A 52 -8.88 -10.42 11.69
N TYR A 53 -7.98 -9.75 10.96
CA TYR A 53 -8.12 -9.53 9.51
C TYR A 53 -8.11 -10.85 8.71
N PHE A 54 -7.34 -11.84 9.15
CA PHE A 54 -7.29 -13.16 8.54
C PHE A 54 -8.25 -14.17 9.20
N GLU A 55 -9.13 -13.73 10.10
CA GLU A 55 -10.09 -14.58 10.83
C GLU A 55 -9.45 -15.77 11.58
N MET A 56 -8.16 -15.65 11.93
CA MET A 56 -7.36 -16.71 12.57
C MET A 56 -7.56 -16.79 14.08
N GLU A 57 -8.44 -15.97 14.65
CA GLU A 57 -8.70 -15.81 16.08
C GLU A 57 -9.14 -17.10 16.79
N LYS A 58 -9.69 -18.06 16.04
CA LYS A 58 -10.13 -19.37 16.55
C LYS A 58 -9.05 -20.46 16.51
N THR A 59 -7.86 -20.16 15.99
CA THR A 59 -6.77 -21.15 15.97
C THR A 59 -6.10 -21.22 17.34
N ASP A 60 -5.80 -22.43 17.81
CA ASP A 60 -5.13 -22.64 19.11
C ASP A 60 -3.82 -21.86 19.22
N ASN A 61 -3.10 -21.73 18.11
CA ASN A 61 -1.85 -20.98 18.03
C ASN A 61 -2.08 -19.46 18.18
N ALA A 62 -3.12 -18.91 17.55
CA ALA A 62 -3.48 -17.50 17.71
C ALA A 62 -3.96 -17.21 19.13
N GLN A 63 -4.75 -18.10 19.72
CA GLN A 63 -5.26 -17.94 21.08
C GLN A 63 -4.12 -17.97 22.11
N LYS A 64 -3.16 -18.88 21.98
CA LYS A 64 -1.94 -18.91 22.81
C LYS A 64 -1.11 -17.63 22.66
N CYS A 65 -0.94 -17.12 21.44
CA CYS A 65 -0.28 -15.85 21.17
C CYS A 65 -0.97 -14.67 21.87
N LEU A 66 -2.31 -14.58 21.72
CA LEU A 66 -3.11 -13.51 22.31
C LEU A 66 -3.11 -13.57 23.85
N GLN A 67 -3.13 -14.76 24.44
CA GLN A 67 -2.99 -14.95 25.89
C GLN A 67 -1.61 -14.50 26.41
N GLY A 68 -0.53 -14.84 25.69
CA GLY A 68 0.82 -14.38 26.02
C GLY A 68 0.93 -12.85 26.00
N VAL A 69 0.36 -12.22 24.96
CA VAL A 69 0.27 -10.75 24.84
C VAL A 69 -0.56 -10.15 25.97
N SER A 70 -1.73 -10.71 26.27
CA SER A 70 -2.61 -10.23 27.34
C SER A 70 -1.96 -10.31 28.73
N LYS A 71 -1.16 -11.35 29.00
CA LYS A 71 -0.40 -11.48 30.27
C LYS A 71 0.71 -10.43 30.39
N ILE A 72 1.37 -10.09 29.29
CA ILE A 72 2.39 -9.03 29.24
C ILE A 72 1.75 -7.65 29.45
N LEU A 73 0.57 -7.42 28.85
CA LEU A 73 -0.17 -6.16 28.96
C LEU A 73 -0.91 -6.01 30.30
N GLY A 74 -1.46 -7.08 30.86
CA GLY A 74 -2.25 -7.08 32.10
C GLY A 74 -1.46 -6.69 33.35
N ASN A 75 -0.13 -6.91 33.35
CA ASN A 75 0.77 -6.45 34.40
C ASN A 75 1.28 -5.02 34.19
N ARG A 76 1.02 -4.41 33.03
CA ARG A 76 1.40 -3.03 32.73
C ARG A 76 0.16 -2.15 32.80
N LYS A 77 -0.03 -1.44 33.92
CA LYS A 77 -0.92 -0.26 33.91
C LYS A 77 -0.31 0.73 32.91
N PRO A 78 -0.99 1.07 31.80
CA PRO A 78 -0.44 2.02 30.84
C PRO A 78 -0.29 3.37 31.55
N LYS A 79 0.95 3.74 31.89
CA LYS A 79 1.26 5.04 32.54
C LYS A 79 0.92 6.23 31.63
N HIS A 80 0.69 5.97 30.36
CA HIS A 80 0.23 6.94 29.36
C HIS A 80 -0.83 6.30 28.47
N PRO A 81 -1.84 7.07 27.99
CA PRO A 81 -2.72 6.58 26.95
C PRO A 81 -1.89 6.12 25.73
N PRO A 82 -2.33 5.09 24.99
CA PRO A 82 -1.63 4.62 23.81
C PRO A 82 -1.39 5.84 22.92
N ARG A 83 -0.12 6.18 22.68
CA ARG A 83 0.23 7.30 21.82
C ARG A 83 -0.32 6.93 20.45
N ARG A 84 -1.46 7.50 20.09
CA ARG A 84 -1.99 7.44 18.73
C ARG A 84 -0.96 8.18 17.88
N PHE A 85 -0.01 7.45 17.32
CA PHE A 85 0.83 7.99 16.27
C PHE A 85 -0.13 8.53 15.21
N PRO A 86 -0.01 9.82 14.83
CA PRO A 86 -0.85 10.38 13.80
C PRO A 86 -0.75 9.48 12.57
N LEU A 87 -1.86 8.84 12.20
CA LEU A 87 -1.97 8.01 10.99
C LEU A 87 -1.91 8.96 9.80
N THR A 88 -0.68 9.31 9.42
CA THR A 88 -0.40 10.12 8.24
C THR A 88 -0.18 9.23 7.04
N CYS A 89 -0.38 9.77 5.84
CA CYS A 89 -0.08 9.04 4.63
C CYS A 89 1.42 8.71 4.46
N GLN A 90 2.31 9.39 5.21
CA GLN A 90 3.74 9.10 5.19
C GLN A 90 4.05 7.73 5.78
N ASN A 91 3.39 7.40 6.89
CA ASN A 91 3.61 6.14 7.60
C ASN A 91 2.61 5.05 7.17
N ASN A 92 1.53 5.43 6.49
CA ASN A 92 0.56 4.50 5.92
C ASN A 92 0.01 5.02 4.58
N PRO A 93 0.70 4.75 3.45
CA PRO A 93 0.27 5.20 2.12
C PRO A 93 -1.11 4.67 1.70
N MET A 94 -1.58 3.57 2.32
CA MET A 94 -2.89 2.99 2.03
C MET A 94 -4.05 3.92 2.41
N ILE A 95 -3.84 4.89 3.30
CA ILE A 95 -4.86 5.89 3.67
C ILE A 95 -5.26 6.76 2.47
N CYS A 96 -4.36 6.95 1.51
CA CYS A 96 -4.68 7.70 0.29
C CYS A 96 -5.64 6.97 -0.65
N LYS A 97 -5.94 5.69 -0.41
CA LYS A 97 -6.91 4.91 -1.20
C LYS A 97 -8.35 5.43 -1.07
N ASN A 98 -8.65 6.26 -0.06
CA ASN A 98 -10.00 6.72 0.25
C ASN A 98 -10.53 7.85 -0.66
N ALA A 99 -9.96 8.08 -1.84
CA ALA A 99 -10.56 9.06 -2.75
C ALA A 99 -11.58 8.38 -3.65
N LYS A 100 -12.85 8.56 -3.28
CA LYS A 100 -14.08 8.59 -4.11
C LYS A 100 -14.21 7.51 -5.20
N ASN A 101 -15.37 6.86 -5.22
CA ASN A 101 -15.80 6.00 -6.33
C ASN A 101 -15.51 6.69 -7.69
N GLY A 102 -14.70 6.04 -8.53
CA GLY A 102 -14.32 6.55 -9.86
C GLY A 102 -12.85 6.98 -10.03
N THR A 103 -12.00 6.88 -9.00
CA THR A 103 -10.55 7.10 -9.16
C THR A 103 -9.81 5.77 -9.35
N PRO A 104 -8.97 5.59 -10.39
CA PRO A 104 -8.23 4.33 -10.57
C PRO A 104 -7.33 4.01 -9.37
N PRO A 105 -7.11 2.73 -9.03
CA PRO A 105 -6.15 2.33 -7.99
C PRO A 105 -4.76 2.95 -8.23
N GLY A 106 -4.09 3.39 -7.16
CA GLY A 106 -2.73 3.95 -7.24
C GLY A 106 -2.63 5.40 -7.73
N THR A 107 -3.75 6.08 -8.01
CA THR A 107 -3.74 7.48 -8.50
C THR A 107 -3.67 8.53 -7.39
N ASN A 108 -4.02 8.16 -6.17
CA ASN A 108 -3.81 9.01 -5.01
C ASN A 108 -2.50 8.60 -4.34
N GLN A 109 -1.54 9.51 -4.36
CA GLN A 109 -0.22 9.30 -3.80
C GLN A 109 -0.03 10.23 -2.60
N CYS A 110 0.68 9.74 -1.58
CA CYS A 110 1.13 10.62 -0.50
C CYS A 110 2.23 11.53 -1.06
N CYS A 111 2.01 12.84 -1.00
CA CYS A 111 2.96 13.87 -1.38
C CYS A 111 3.00 14.94 -0.30
N MET A 112 4.18 15.22 0.26
CA MET A 112 4.37 16.26 1.28
C MET A 112 3.34 16.17 2.42
N LYS A 113 3.16 14.98 3.03
CA LYS A 113 2.19 14.69 4.10
C LYS A 113 0.70 14.73 3.71
N LYS A 114 0.38 14.95 2.44
CA LYS A 114 -1.00 15.05 1.94
C LYS A 114 -1.27 13.99 0.87
N CYS A 115 -2.48 13.45 0.84
CA CYS A 115 -2.90 12.61 -0.28
C CYS A 115 -3.30 13.51 -1.45
N VAL A 116 -2.63 13.34 -2.60
CA VAL A 116 -2.87 14.13 -3.82
C VAL A 116 -3.20 13.19 -4.98
N ASN A 117 -4.09 13.64 -5.86
CA ASN A 117 -4.43 12.90 -7.08
C ASN A 117 -3.47 13.28 -8.20
N ILE A 118 -2.54 12.39 -8.54
CA ILE A 118 -1.51 12.67 -9.55
C ILE A 118 -2.07 12.79 -10.97
N LEU A 119 -3.34 12.44 -11.19
CA LEU A 119 -3.97 12.59 -12.51
C LEU A 119 -4.59 13.96 -12.76
N LYS A 120 -4.82 14.75 -11.71
CA LYS A 120 -5.54 16.03 -11.77
C LYS A 120 -4.80 17.19 -11.10
N ASP A 121 -3.94 16.91 -10.13
CA ASP A 121 -3.21 17.94 -9.42
C ASP A 121 -2.11 18.57 -10.30
N LYS A 122 -2.25 19.87 -10.58
CA LYS A 122 -1.31 20.65 -11.39
C LYS A 122 0.12 20.66 -10.80
N ASN A 123 0.26 20.55 -9.49
CA ASN A 123 1.55 20.58 -8.80
C ASN A 123 2.18 19.19 -8.63
N ASN A 124 1.41 18.12 -8.88
CA ASN A 124 1.81 16.73 -8.64
C ASN A 124 1.46 15.83 -9.82
N CYS A 125 1.57 16.35 -11.04
CA CYS A 125 1.03 15.69 -12.22
C CYS A 125 1.88 14.49 -12.67
N GLY A 126 1.28 13.30 -12.69
CA GLY A 126 1.96 12.04 -13.02
C GLY A 126 2.93 11.55 -11.94
N ARG A 127 3.45 12.42 -11.07
CA ARG A 127 4.23 12.10 -9.87
C ARG A 127 4.26 13.28 -8.89
N CYS A 128 4.49 12.97 -7.61
CA CYS A 128 4.67 13.98 -6.55
C CYS A 128 5.74 15.03 -6.93
N GLY A 129 5.43 16.30 -6.73
CA GLY A 129 6.30 17.44 -7.03
C GLY A 129 6.41 17.83 -8.51
N HIS A 130 5.81 17.07 -9.43
CA HIS A 130 5.85 17.42 -10.85
C HIS A 130 4.80 18.49 -11.21
N LYS A 131 5.22 19.75 -11.14
CA LYS A 131 4.38 20.89 -11.47
C LYS A 131 4.29 21.16 -12.97
N CYS A 132 3.07 21.21 -13.48
CA CYS A 132 2.81 21.70 -14.83
C CYS A 132 3.08 23.21 -14.94
N LYS A 133 4.02 23.57 -15.82
CA LYS A 133 4.31 24.96 -16.16
C LYS A 133 3.09 25.62 -16.83
N TYR A 134 2.81 26.87 -16.50
CA TYR A 134 1.82 27.67 -17.22
C TYR A 134 2.18 27.73 -18.72
N PRO A 135 1.22 27.64 -19.66
CA PRO A 135 -0.25 27.57 -19.49
C PRO A 135 -0.82 26.15 -19.39
N LYS A 136 -0.01 25.14 -19.06
CA LYS A 136 -0.46 23.74 -19.01
C LYS A 136 -1.24 23.43 -17.72
N THR A 137 -2.16 22.49 -17.84
CA THR A 137 -2.91 21.87 -16.74
C THR A 137 -2.63 20.37 -16.67
N CYS A 138 -2.88 19.75 -15.52
CA CYS A 138 -2.76 18.30 -15.39
C CYS A 138 -4.03 17.60 -15.88
N CYS A 139 -3.89 16.74 -16.88
CA CYS A 139 -4.97 15.91 -17.38
C CYS A 139 -4.46 14.49 -17.56
N GLN A 140 -5.09 13.54 -16.86
CA GLN A 140 -4.72 12.12 -16.92
C GLN A 140 -3.23 11.89 -16.64
N GLY A 141 -2.66 12.65 -15.69
CA GLY A 141 -1.26 12.53 -15.29
C GLY A 141 -0.26 13.14 -16.26
N LYS A 142 -0.74 13.91 -17.26
CA LYS A 142 0.10 14.61 -18.23
C LYS A 142 -0.16 16.11 -18.21
N CYS A 143 0.91 16.89 -18.33
CA CYS A 143 0.79 18.33 -18.49
C CYS A 143 0.42 18.68 -19.93
N ILE A 144 -0.82 19.11 -20.14
CA ILE A 144 -1.38 19.45 -21.45
C ILE A 144 -1.71 20.94 -21.53
N ASN A 145 -1.66 21.55 -22.71
CA ASN A 145 -2.17 22.90 -22.91
C ASN A 145 -3.62 22.83 -23.44
N PRO A 146 -4.64 23.14 -22.61
CA PRO A 146 -6.03 23.05 -23.05
C PRO A 146 -6.41 24.14 -24.05
N SER A 147 -5.60 25.17 -24.25
CA SER A 147 -5.90 26.25 -25.20
C SER A 147 -5.72 25.86 -26.66
N HIS A 148 -4.91 24.83 -26.93
CA HIS A 148 -4.53 24.42 -28.29
C HIS A 148 -4.60 22.91 -28.52
N ASN A 149 -4.97 22.12 -27.50
CA ASN A 149 -5.07 20.67 -27.64
C ASN A 149 -6.49 20.26 -28.06
N PRO A 150 -6.71 19.75 -29.29
CA PRO A 150 -8.04 19.36 -29.75
C PRO A 150 -8.65 18.16 -29.02
N ARG A 151 -7.87 17.40 -28.24
CA ARG A 151 -8.39 16.31 -27.39
C ARG A 151 -8.81 16.79 -25.99
N HIS A 152 -8.43 18.00 -25.60
CA HIS A 152 -8.62 18.55 -24.27
C HIS A 152 -8.87 20.06 -24.31
N CYS A 153 -9.71 20.50 -25.24
CA CYS A 153 -9.91 21.90 -25.56
C CYS A 153 -10.72 22.62 -24.48
N GLY A 154 -10.15 23.64 -23.84
CA GLY A 154 -10.76 24.37 -22.71
C GLY A 154 -10.78 23.59 -21.39
N SER A 155 -10.96 22.27 -21.44
CA SER A 155 -10.94 21.40 -20.25
C SER A 155 -10.42 19.99 -20.55
N CYS A 156 -10.01 19.28 -19.50
CA CYS A 156 -9.53 17.90 -19.61
C CYS A 156 -10.63 16.99 -20.19
N ASN A 157 -10.25 16.10 -21.11
CA ASN A 157 -11.14 15.22 -21.87
C ASN A 157 -12.23 15.90 -22.73
N ASN A 158 -12.13 17.20 -23.02
CA ASN A 158 -13.04 17.86 -23.95
C ASN A 158 -12.50 17.82 -25.39
N ARG A 159 -12.89 16.80 -26.14
CA ARG A 159 -12.42 16.62 -27.53
C ARG A 159 -13.28 17.42 -28.52
N CYS A 160 -12.64 18.16 -29.42
CA CYS A 160 -13.31 18.81 -30.55
C CYS A 160 -13.85 17.78 -31.56
N LYS A 161 -14.98 18.11 -32.19
CA LYS A 161 -15.57 17.31 -33.28
C LYS A 161 -14.57 17.16 -34.44
N LYS A 162 -14.73 16.09 -35.25
CA LYS A 162 -13.89 15.84 -36.43
C LYS A 162 -13.90 17.08 -37.35
N GLY A 163 -12.72 17.51 -37.79
CA GLY A 163 -12.57 18.72 -38.62
C GLY A 163 -12.59 20.06 -37.85
N ALA A 164 -12.64 20.04 -36.52
CA ALA A 164 -12.47 21.24 -35.69
C ALA A 164 -11.09 21.25 -35.01
N HIS A 165 -10.51 22.44 -34.89
CA HIS A 165 -9.26 22.69 -34.16
C HIS A 165 -9.54 23.41 -32.84
N CYS A 166 -8.59 23.35 -31.91
CA CYS A 166 -8.70 24.07 -30.65
C CYS A 166 -7.92 25.40 -30.72
N SER A 167 -8.59 26.50 -30.43
CA SER A 167 -8.00 27.84 -30.41
C SER A 167 -8.49 28.59 -29.18
N LEU A 168 -7.55 29.07 -28.35
CA LEU A 168 -7.84 29.80 -27.10
C LEU A 168 -8.79 29.04 -26.16
N GLY A 169 -8.80 27.70 -26.22
CA GLY A 169 -9.66 26.86 -25.38
C GLY A 169 -11.06 26.61 -25.96
N HIS A 170 -11.31 27.03 -27.20
CA HIS A 170 -12.58 26.80 -27.89
C HIS A 170 -12.38 25.98 -29.17
N CYS A 171 -13.30 25.04 -29.40
CA CYS A 171 -13.33 24.28 -30.64
C CYS A 171 -13.89 25.15 -31.76
N LYS A 172 -13.07 25.39 -32.79
CA LYS A 172 -13.46 26.12 -34.00
C LYS A 172 -13.44 25.15 -35.17
N LYS A 173 -14.48 25.19 -36.02
CA LYS A 173 -14.48 24.42 -37.27
C LYS A 173 -13.51 25.08 -38.25
N HIS A 174 -12.89 24.29 -39.11
CA HIS A 174 -12.30 24.85 -40.32
C HIS A 174 -13.44 25.45 -41.16
N ILE A 175 -13.45 26.78 -41.28
CA ILE A 175 -14.15 27.44 -42.37
C ILE A 175 -13.16 27.37 -43.53
N PHE A 176 -13.12 26.24 -44.22
CA PHE A 176 -12.93 26.33 -45.67
C PHE A 176 -14.26 26.89 -46.16
N ALA A 177 -14.36 28.21 -46.17
CA ALA A 177 -15.28 28.86 -47.09
C ALA A 177 -14.82 28.36 -48.45
N VAL A 178 -15.65 27.51 -49.06
CA VAL A 178 -15.61 27.31 -50.50
C VAL A 178 -15.89 28.69 -51.06
N ILE A 179 -14.80 29.40 -51.38
CA ILE A 179 -14.81 30.60 -52.21
C ILE A 179 -14.94 30.11 -53.65
#